data_AF-A0A4U9HYI5-F1
#
_entry.id   AF-A0A4U9HYI5-F1
#
_cell.length_a   1.000
_cell.length_b   1.000
_cell.length_c   1.000
_cell.angle_alpha   90.00
_cell.angle_beta   90.00
_cell.angle_gamma   90.00
#
_symmetry.space_group_name_H-M   'P 1'
#
loop_
_entity.id
_entity.type
_entity.pdbx_description
1 polymer ?
#
loop_
_entity_poly.entity_id
_entity_poly.type
_entity_poly.pdbx_seq_one_letter_code
_entity_poly.pdbx_strand_id
1 'polypeptide(L)'
;MAIILAVIALLVAAAAAGWWFMRQPAPADAPAPAPVPAAPVAKISGPCGDDLMKSGNDMEFVKGCLRSQPSSAQLLDVIAKAKAEKKCDVAQRLYAYKAQSGDSQMAMRYAQEYDPKSAQAEGCFSPDPQTASYWYEAVVNQDPQNAEAKARLAELKK
;
A
#
# COMPACT_ATOMS: atom_id res chain seq x y z
N MET A 1 -19.36 38.58 -52.40
CA MET A 1 -19.28 37.09 -52.45
C MET A 1 -17.86 36.56 -52.31
N ALA A 2 -16.85 37.07 -53.05
CA ALA A 2 -15.47 36.59 -52.96
C ALA A 2 -14.83 36.67 -51.56
N ILE A 3 -15.08 37.77 -50.81
CA ILE A 3 -14.54 37.95 -49.45
C ILE A 3 -15.18 36.98 -48.45
N ILE A 4 -16.49 36.70 -48.59
CA ILE A 4 -17.20 35.75 -47.73
C ILE A 4 -16.66 34.33 -47.98
N LEU A 5 -16.39 33.97 -49.24
CA LEU A 5 -15.78 32.68 -49.58
C LEU A 5 -14.35 32.54 -49.03
N ALA A 6 -13.57 33.61 -49.06
CA ALA A 6 -12.21 33.61 -48.50
C ALA A 6 -12.21 33.44 -46.96
N VAL A 7 -13.15 34.09 -46.26
CA VAL A 7 -13.30 33.95 -44.80
C VAL A 7 -13.78 32.55 -44.42
N ILE A 8 -14.71 31.97 -45.18
CA ILE A 8 -15.19 30.59 -44.94
C ILE A 8 -14.06 29.59 -45.18
N ALA A 9 -13.25 29.76 -46.24
CA ALA A 9 -12.10 28.89 -46.49
C ALA A 9 -11.07 28.93 -45.36
N LEU A 10 -10.85 30.11 -44.77
CA LEU A 10 -9.90 30.30 -43.68
C LEU A 10 -10.41 29.66 -42.36
N LEU A 11 -11.72 29.73 -42.10
CA LEU A 11 -12.35 29.07 -40.95
C LEU A 11 -12.32 27.54 -41.08
N VAL A 12 -12.53 26.99 -42.28
CA VAL A 12 -12.45 25.54 -42.52
C VAL A 12 -11.02 25.02 -42.35
N ALA A 13 -10.01 25.78 -42.80
CA ALA A 13 -8.61 25.42 -42.61
C ALA A 13 -8.20 25.42 -41.13
N ALA A 14 -8.66 26.42 -40.35
CA ALA A 14 -8.41 26.48 -38.91
C ALA A 14 -9.09 25.33 -38.14
N ALA A 15 -10.33 24.97 -38.52
CA ALA A 15 -11.05 23.84 -37.93
C ALA A 15 -10.39 22.50 -38.26
N ALA A 16 -9.91 22.32 -39.50
CA ALA A 16 -9.19 21.12 -39.90
C ALA A 16 -7.84 20.98 -39.17
N ALA A 17 -7.10 22.08 -39.00
CA ALA A 17 -5.84 22.07 -38.25
C ALA A 17 -6.06 21.78 -36.75
N GLY A 18 -7.10 22.37 -36.14
CA GLY A 18 -7.47 22.11 -34.75
C GLY A 18 -7.88 20.65 -34.52
N TRP A 19 -8.69 20.08 -35.43
CA TRP A 19 -9.12 18.69 -35.35
C TRP A 19 -7.95 17.70 -35.55
N TRP A 20 -7.02 18.01 -36.44
CA TRP A 20 -5.81 17.21 -36.64
C TRP A 20 -4.91 17.21 -35.39
N PHE A 21 -4.77 18.37 -34.74
CA PHE A 21 -3.95 18.49 -33.53
C PHE A 21 -4.60 17.82 -32.31
N MET A 22 -5.94 17.78 -32.25
CA MET A 22 -6.70 17.07 -31.21
C MET A 22 -6.74 15.54 -31.42
N ARG A 23 -6.38 15.06 -32.62
CA ARG A 23 -6.17 13.63 -32.91
C ARG A 23 -4.80 13.18 -32.40
N GLN A 24 -4.57 13.29 -31.11
CA GLN A 24 -3.54 12.47 -30.47
C GLN A 24 -4.03 11.02 -30.52
N PRO A 25 -3.27 10.07 -31.11
CA PRO A 25 -3.58 8.67 -30.92
C PRO A 25 -3.54 8.40 -29.42
N ALA A 26 -4.59 7.76 -28.90
CA ALA A 26 -4.53 7.19 -27.55
C ALA A 26 -3.22 6.38 -27.46
N PRO A 27 -2.47 6.48 -26.35
CA PRO A 27 -1.35 5.59 -26.14
C PRO A 27 -1.90 4.18 -26.34
N ALA A 28 -1.33 3.47 -27.32
CA ALA A 28 -1.64 2.07 -27.53
C ALA A 28 -1.60 1.41 -26.15
N ASP A 29 -2.68 0.73 -25.78
CA ASP A 29 -2.78 -0.06 -24.56
C ASP A 29 -1.45 -0.78 -24.40
N ALA A 30 -0.64 -0.29 -23.45
CA ALA A 30 0.53 -1.01 -23.03
C ALA A 30 -0.02 -2.38 -22.64
N PRO A 31 0.48 -3.49 -23.21
CA PRO A 31 0.04 -4.81 -22.79
C PRO A 31 0.10 -4.82 -21.28
N ALA A 32 -1.04 -5.10 -20.63
CA ALA A 32 -1.13 -5.25 -19.19
C ALA A 32 0.11 -6.04 -18.77
N PRO A 33 0.93 -5.54 -17.82
CA PRO A 33 2.16 -6.21 -17.46
C PRO A 33 1.80 -7.66 -17.19
N ALA A 34 2.38 -8.56 -18.01
CA ALA A 34 2.25 -9.99 -17.79
C ALA A 34 2.51 -10.22 -16.30
N PRO A 35 1.70 -11.03 -15.59
CA PRO A 35 1.88 -11.25 -14.17
C PRO A 35 3.32 -11.65 -13.97
N VAL A 36 4.11 -10.72 -13.42
CA VAL A 36 5.50 -10.99 -13.09
C VAL A 36 5.39 -12.12 -12.09
N PRO A 37 5.97 -13.31 -12.36
CA PRO A 37 5.98 -14.37 -11.37
C PRO A 37 6.51 -13.72 -10.09
N ALA A 38 5.69 -13.71 -9.03
CA ALA A 38 6.09 -13.14 -7.76
C ALA A 38 7.45 -13.73 -7.44
N ALA A 39 8.48 -12.88 -7.37
CA ALA A 39 9.83 -13.35 -7.09
C ALA A 39 9.74 -14.23 -5.83
N PRO A 40 10.31 -15.45 -5.86
CA PRO A 40 10.18 -16.37 -4.74
C PRO A 40 10.62 -15.65 -3.47
N VAL A 41 9.67 -15.47 -2.54
CA VAL A 41 9.94 -14.77 -1.29
C VAL A 41 11.04 -15.55 -0.58
N ALA A 42 12.21 -14.94 -0.39
CA ALA A 42 13.40 -15.61 0.12
C ALA A 42 13.10 -16.31 1.44
N LYS A 43 13.51 -17.58 1.60
CA LYS A 43 13.21 -18.39 2.80
C LYS A 43 13.74 -17.69 4.07
N ILE A 44 12.91 -17.56 5.10
CA ILE A 44 13.34 -17.04 6.41
C ILE A 44 13.66 -18.23 7.30
N SER A 45 14.78 -18.16 8.01
CA SER A 45 15.24 -19.17 8.97
C SER A 45 15.23 -18.64 10.40
N GLY A 46 15.33 -19.53 11.38
CA GLY A 46 15.37 -19.18 12.81
C GLY A 46 13.99 -19.04 13.44
N PRO A 47 13.88 -18.34 14.59
CA PRO A 47 12.63 -18.26 15.37
C PRO A 47 11.45 -17.57 14.67
N CYS A 48 11.72 -16.78 13.63
CA CYS A 48 10.72 -16.19 12.72
C CYS A 48 10.61 -16.94 11.38
N GLY A 49 11.20 -18.14 11.29
CA GLY A 49 11.38 -18.86 10.04
C GLY A 49 10.12 -19.51 9.49
N ASP A 50 10.14 -19.76 8.19
CA ASP A 50 8.98 -20.23 7.43
C ASP A 50 8.49 -21.60 7.91
N ASP A 51 9.43 -22.47 8.28
CA ASP A 51 9.10 -23.83 8.73
C ASP A 51 8.23 -23.78 9.99
N LEU A 52 8.58 -22.92 10.96
CA LEU A 52 7.80 -22.71 12.20
C LEU A 52 6.47 -22.01 11.95
N MET A 53 6.41 -21.11 10.95
CA MET A 53 5.17 -20.41 10.58
C MET A 53 4.13 -21.35 9.96
N LYS A 54 4.60 -22.36 9.20
CA LYS A 54 3.73 -23.32 8.50
C LYS A 54 3.26 -24.47 9.38
N SER A 55 4.15 -25.04 10.19
CA SER A 55 3.84 -26.23 11.00
C SER A 55 3.54 -25.94 12.46
N GLY A 56 3.83 -24.73 12.94
CA GLY A 56 3.71 -24.36 14.35
C GLY A 56 2.35 -23.81 14.74
N ASN A 57 2.15 -23.69 16.06
CA ASN A 57 1.06 -22.92 16.63
C ASN A 57 1.35 -21.41 16.46
N ASP A 58 0.40 -20.65 15.89
CA ASP A 58 0.56 -19.22 15.60
C ASP A 58 0.99 -18.40 16.83
N MET A 59 0.49 -18.73 18.02
CA MET A 59 0.88 -18.07 19.28
C MET A 59 2.31 -18.38 19.69
N GLU A 60 2.73 -19.63 19.58
CA GLU A 60 4.10 -20.05 19.89
C GLU A 60 5.09 -19.45 18.89
N PHE A 61 4.73 -19.40 17.61
CA PHE A 61 5.50 -18.74 16.56
C PHE A 61 5.70 -17.26 16.88
N VAL A 62 4.62 -16.50 17.15
CA VAL A 62 4.71 -15.07 17.49
C VAL A 62 5.62 -14.84 18.69
N LYS A 63 5.45 -15.61 19.77
CA LYS A 63 6.30 -15.50 20.97
C LYS A 63 7.77 -15.84 20.67
N GLY A 64 8.01 -16.89 19.88
CA GLY A 64 9.34 -17.31 19.43
C GLY A 64 10.04 -16.22 18.63
N CYS A 65 9.37 -15.72 17.61
CA CYS A 65 9.87 -14.69 16.72
C CYS A 65 10.16 -13.39 17.46
N LEU A 66 9.25 -12.91 18.32
CA LEU A 66 9.47 -11.65 19.04
C LEU A 66 10.62 -11.75 20.06
N ARG A 67 10.85 -12.93 20.66
CA ARG A 67 11.96 -13.15 21.60
C ARG A 67 13.33 -13.02 20.95
N SER A 68 13.46 -13.29 19.65
CA SER A 68 14.71 -13.06 18.92
C SER A 68 14.93 -11.60 18.54
N GLN A 69 14.04 -10.69 18.98
CA GLN A 69 14.15 -9.24 18.80
C GLN A 69 14.47 -8.83 17.35
N PRO A 70 13.67 -9.25 16.36
CA PRO A 70 13.91 -8.89 14.97
C PRO A 70 13.84 -7.37 14.80
N SER A 71 14.60 -6.86 13.83
CA SER A 71 14.45 -5.48 13.36
C SER A 71 13.06 -5.29 12.73
N SER A 72 12.62 -4.04 12.64
CA SER A 72 11.34 -3.69 12.02
C SER A 72 11.27 -4.17 10.57
N ALA A 73 12.38 -4.05 9.82
CA ALA A 73 12.49 -4.56 8.45
C ALA A 73 12.31 -6.08 8.37
N GLN A 74 13.03 -6.83 9.21
CA GLN A 74 12.89 -8.29 9.25
C GLN A 74 11.48 -8.72 9.63
N LEU A 75 10.85 -8.02 10.58
CA LEU A 75 9.50 -8.35 10.99
C LEU A 75 8.45 -8.00 9.93
N LEU A 76 8.67 -6.95 9.12
CA LEU A 76 7.81 -6.66 7.97
C LEU A 76 7.87 -7.78 6.92
N ASP A 77 9.04 -8.36 6.67
CA ASP A 77 9.16 -9.51 5.75
C ASP A 77 8.39 -10.73 6.29
N VAL A 78 8.49 -11.00 7.59
CA VAL A 78 7.76 -12.08 8.27
C VAL A 78 6.25 -11.85 8.19
N ILE A 79 5.79 -10.62 8.43
CA ILE A 79 4.39 -10.23 8.32
C ILE A 79 3.89 -10.41 6.88
N ALA A 80 4.66 -9.96 5.88
CA ALA A 80 4.31 -10.11 4.47
C ALA A 80 4.10 -11.58 4.10
N LYS A 81 4.98 -12.48 4.59
CA LYS A 81 4.81 -13.92 4.44
C LYS A 81 3.60 -14.47 5.18
N ALA A 82 3.40 -14.06 6.43
CA ALA A 82 2.23 -14.48 7.21
C ALA A 82 0.93 -14.11 6.48
N LYS A 83 0.86 -12.90 5.90
CA LYS A 83 -0.28 -12.48 5.07
C LYS A 83 -0.44 -13.37 3.82
N ALA A 84 0.66 -13.65 3.10
CA ALA A 84 0.63 -14.51 1.91
C ALA A 84 0.17 -15.95 2.21
N GLU A 85 0.53 -16.48 3.37
CA GLU A 85 0.15 -17.81 3.86
C GLU A 85 -1.20 -17.79 4.62
N LYS A 86 -1.94 -16.67 4.59
CA LYS A 86 -3.23 -16.47 5.27
C LYS A 86 -3.18 -16.67 6.80
N LYS A 87 -2.00 -16.51 7.40
CA LYS A 87 -1.75 -16.50 8.85
C LYS A 87 -2.04 -15.13 9.45
N CYS A 88 -3.31 -14.73 9.40
CA CYS A 88 -3.72 -13.36 9.73
C CYS A 88 -3.54 -13.00 11.21
N ASP A 89 -3.78 -13.94 12.12
CA ASP A 89 -3.49 -13.76 13.55
C ASP A 89 -2.01 -13.45 13.79
N VAL A 90 -1.10 -14.15 13.11
CA VAL A 90 0.34 -13.90 13.20
C VAL A 90 0.66 -12.48 12.72
N ALA A 91 0.19 -12.11 11.53
CA ALA A 91 0.43 -10.78 10.97
C ALA A 91 -0.07 -9.66 11.90
N GLN A 92 -1.32 -9.75 12.36
CA GLN A 92 -1.95 -8.78 13.27
C GLN A 92 -1.15 -8.61 14.56
N ARG A 93 -0.74 -9.71 15.18
CA ARG A 93 -0.07 -9.68 16.50
C ARG A 93 1.36 -9.17 16.40
N LEU A 94 2.08 -9.50 15.32
CA LEU A 94 3.42 -8.98 15.09
C LEU A 94 3.41 -7.47 14.85
N TYR A 95 2.47 -6.98 14.04
CA TYR A 95 2.25 -5.54 13.87
C TYR A 95 1.91 -4.86 15.19
N ALA A 96 0.87 -5.35 15.87
CA ALA A 96 0.38 -4.76 17.12
C ALA A 96 1.49 -4.68 18.18
N TYR A 97 2.25 -5.77 18.39
CA TYR A 97 3.30 -5.78 19.40
C TYR A 97 4.35 -4.70 19.16
N LYS A 98 4.90 -4.60 17.94
CA LYS A 98 5.94 -3.61 17.64
C LYS A 98 5.38 -2.18 17.64
N ALA A 99 4.22 -1.96 17.05
CA ALA A 99 3.58 -0.66 17.04
C ALA A 99 3.30 -0.15 18.47
N GLN A 100 2.77 -1.01 19.35
CA GLN A 100 2.55 -0.69 20.77
C GLN A 100 3.85 -0.41 21.54
N SER A 101 4.98 -0.99 21.10
CA SER A 101 6.29 -0.74 21.70
C SER A 101 6.94 0.58 21.29
N GLY A 102 6.24 1.43 20.51
CA GLY A 102 6.76 2.71 20.03
C GLY A 102 7.59 2.59 18.75
N ASP A 103 7.39 1.53 17.96
CA ASP A 103 7.98 1.44 16.62
C ASP A 103 7.11 2.20 15.62
N SER A 104 7.47 3.45 15.35
CA SER A 104 6.72 4.34 14.46
C SER A 104 6.63 3.81 13.03
N GLN A 105 7.65 3.09 12.54
CA GLN A 105 7.60 2.45 11.23
C GLN A 105 6.51 1.36 11.21
N MET A 106 6.45 0.53 12.25
CA MET A 106 5.41 -0.50 12.35
C MET A 106 4.03 0.07 12.57
N ALA A 107 3.89 1.10 13.40
CA ALA A 107 2.61 1.80 13.58
C ALA A 107 2.12 2.39 12.24
N MET A 108 3.01 3.01 11.47
CA MET A 108 2.67 3.56 10.15
C MET A 108 2.20 2.49 9.17
N ARG A 109 2.97 1.39 9.05
CA ARG A 109 2.59 0.27 8.18
C ARG A 109 1.29 -0.39 8.64
N TYR A 110 1.09 -0.50 9.95
CA TYR A 110 -0.12 -1.10 10.49
C TYR A 110 -1.36 -0.24 10.24
N ALA A 111 -1.24 1.09 10.36
CA ALA A 111 -2.29 2.02 9.99
C ALA A 111 -2.72 1.84 8.52
N GLN A 112 -1.74 1.70 7.62
CA GLN A 112 -1.98 1.51 6.18
C GLN A 112 -2.75 0.22 5.86
N GLU A 113 -2.65 -0.83 6.69
CA GLU A 113 -3.42 -2.08 6.49
C GLU A 113 -4.93 -1.87 6.72
N TYR A 114 -5.31 -0.91 7.57
CA TYR A 114 -6.71 -0.60 7.89
C TYR A 114 -7.24 0.62 7.15
N ASP A 115 -6.37 1.50 6.67
CA ASP A 115 -6.78 2.73 6.01
C ASP A 115 -7.54 2.43 4.70
N PRO A 116 -8.81 2.85 4.53
CA PRO A 116 -9.59 2.56 3.33
C PRO A 116 -8.95 3.02 2.00
N LYS A 117 -8.00 3.96 2.04
CA LYS A 117 -7.27 4.43 0.86
C LYS A 117 -6.13 3.50 0.44
N SER A 118 -5.54 2.74 1.38
CA SER A 118 -4.39 1.86 1.12
C SER A 118 -4.64 0.39 1.41
N ALA A 119 -5.70 0.06 2.14
CA ALA A 119 -6.06 -1.29 2.50
C ALA A 119 -6.33 -2.11 1.23
N GLN A 120 -5.73 -3.29 1.19
CA GLN A 120 -5.96 -4.25 0.10
C GLN A 120 -7.30 -4.95 0.31
N ALA A 121 -8.07 -5.12 -0.77
CA ALA A 121 -9.26 -5.95 -0.74
C ALA A 121 -8.87 -7.42 -0.43
N GLU A 122 -9.69 -8.09 0.37
CA GLU A 122 -9.56 -9.53 0.69
C GLU A 122 -8.24 -9.97 1.37
N GLY A 123 -7.62 -9.06 2.15
CA GLY A 123 -6.42 -9.35 2.94
C GLY A 123 -6.70 -9.81 4.38
N CYS A 124 -5.62 -9.94 5.17
CA CYS A 124 -5.70 -10.22 6.61
C CYS A 124 -6.29 -9.09 7.47
N PHE A 125 -6.58 -7.95 6.84
CA PHE A 125 -7.08 -6.74 7.46
C PHE A 125 -8.26 -6.25 6.63
N SER A 126 -9.34 -5.90 7.31
CA SER A 126 -10.46 -5.22 6.68
C SER A 126 -10.29 -3.72 6.85
N PRO A 127 -10.68 -2.90 5.85
CA PRO A 127 -10.65 -1.45 6.00
C PRO A 127 -11.43 -1.01 7.25
N ASP A 128 -10.75 -0.27 8.12
CA ASP A 128 -11.31 0.31 9.34
C ASP A 128 -10.66 1.68 9.60
N PRO A 129 -11.34 2.79 9.24
CA PRO A 129 -10.79 4.14 9.38
C PRO A 129 -10.52 4.51 10.85
N GLN A 130 -11.22 3.90 11.82
CA GLN A 130 -10.98 4.19 13.24
C GLN A 130 -9.67 3.57 13.71
N THR A 131 -9.43 2.30 13.39
CA THR A 131 -8.14 1.65 13.70
C THR A 131 -6.98 2.30 12.95
N ALA A 132 -7.16 2.68 11.68
CA ALA A 132 -6.15 3.44 10.94
C ALA A 132 -5.82 4.78 11.62
N SER A 133 -6.85 5.55 12.01
CA SER A 133 -6.68 6.83 12.69
C SER A 133 -5.91 6.70 14.01
N TYR A 134 -6.22 5.68 14.80
CA TYR A 134 -5.51 5.40 16.06
C TYR A 134 -3.99 5.23 15.84
N TRP A 135 -3.61 4.44 14.84
CA TRP A 135 -2.19 4.19 14.57
C TRP A 135 -1.48 5.39 13.92
N TYR A 136 -2.14 6.11 13.01
CA TYR A 136 -1.57 7.36 12.49
C TYR A 136 -1.39 8.40 13.61
N GLU A 137 -2.32 8.49 14.55
CA GLU A 137 -2.18 9.37 15.72
C GLU A 137 -1.01 8.95 16.61
N ALA A 138 -0.81 7.65 16.84
CA ALA A 138 0.38 7.14 17.53
C ALA A 138 1.68 7.55 16.81
N VAL A 139 1.72 7.45 15.47
CA VAL A 139 2.86 7.91 14.65
C VAL A 139 3.10 9.41 14.82
N VAL A 140 2.06 10.24 14.73
CA VAL A 140 2.18 11.71 14.86
C VAL A 140 2.62 12.14 16.27
N ASN A 141 2.15 11.44 17.30
CA ASN A 141 2.54 11.72 18.68
C ASN A 141 4.03 11.43 18.93
N GLN A 142 4.59 10.44 18.24
CA GLN A 142 6.00 10.09 18.33
C GLN A 142 6.89 10.89 17.38
N ASP A 143 6.42 11.12 16.15
CA ASP A 143 7.06 11.92 15.12
C ASP A 143 6.10 13.00 14.61
N PRO A 144 6.09 14.19 15.24
CA PRO A 144 5.27 15.30 14.80
C PRO A 144 5.65 15.84 13.43
N GLN A 145 6.76 15.44 12.81
CA GLN A 145 7.14 15.88 11.47
C GLN A 145 6.69 14.92 10.37
N ASN A 146 6.08 13.78 10.73
CA ASN A 146 5.55 12.82 9.78
C ASN A 146 4.36 13.41 8.99
N ALA A 147 4.65 13.95 7.80
CA ALA A 147 3.67 14.61 6.95
C ALA A 147 2.61 13.63 6.41
N GLU A 148 3.00 12.38 6.15
CA GLU A 148 2.09 11.36 5.62
C GLU A 148 1.04 10.98 6.66
N ALA A 149 1.45 10.62 7.87
CA ALA A 149 0.54 10.26 8.96
C ALA A 149 -0.41 11.42 9.30
N LYS A 150 0.09 12.67 9.31
CA LYS A 150 -0.73 13.87 9.50
C LYS A 150 -1.80 14.02 8.41
N ALA A 151 -1.41 13.88 7.15
CA ALA A 151 -2.33 14.02 6.02
C ALA A 151 -3.40 12.91 6.04
N ARG A 152 -3.01 11.66 6.30
CA ARG A 152 -3.95 10.53 6.41
C ARG A 152 -4.91 10.72 7.59
N LEU A 153 -4.41 11.09 8.77
CA LEU A 153 -5.23 11.34 9.95
C LEU A 153 -6.25 12.47 9.73
N ALA A 154 -5.84 13.54 9.05
CA ALA A 154 -6.74 14.65 8.71
C ALA A 154 -7.81 14.27 7.68
N GLU A 155 -7.53 13.32 6.78
CA GLU A 155 -8.54 12.79 5.85
C GLU A 155 -9.53 11.85 6.55
N LEU A 156 -9.07 11.00 7.47
CA LEU A 156 -9.90 10.00 8.15
C LEU A 156 -10.79 10.58 9.25
N LYS A 157 -10.47 11.76 9.79
CA LYS A 157 -11.25 12.47 10.83
C LYS A 157 -12.30 13.44 10.27
N LYS A 158 -12.50 13.49 8.95
CA LYS A 158 -13.54 14.29 8.29
C LYS A 158 -14.86 13.54 8.23
#